data_AF-A0A0G4MF87-F1
#
_entry.id   AF-A0A0G4MF87-F1
#
_cell.length_a   1.000
_cell.length_b   1.000
_cell.length_c   1.000
_cell.angle_alpha   90.00
_cell.angle_beta   90.00
_cell.angle_gamma   90.00
#
_symmetry.space_group_name_H-M   'P 1'
#
loop_
_entity.id
_entity.type
_entity.pdbx_description
1 polymer ?
#
loop_
_entity_poly.entity_id
_entity_poly.type
_entity_poly.pdbx_seq_one_letter_code
_entity_poly.pdbx_strand_id
1 'polypeptide(L)'
;MLQKGFILPNVNYRQANESIPFAEWNMKVPVSLRPWPKGKRFVSVNNFGFGGSNAHCVLEKAPPTLARGYNESNIGPRLVVLSGNDKDAVGRLKAI
;
A
#
# COMPACT_ATOMS: atom_id res chain seq x y z
N MET A 1 2.61 -0.79 1.47
CA MET A 1 3.97 -0.37 1.06
C MET A 1 4.03 1.12 0.74
N LEU A 2 3.45 1.59 -0.38
CA LEU A 2 3.52 3.00 -0.84
C LEU A 2 3.08 4.05 0.20
N GLN A 3 1.93 3.86 0.86
CA GLN A 3 1.41 4.81 1.85
C GLN A 3 2.37 4.96 3.05
N LYS A 4 2.83 3.84 3.60
CA LYS A 4 3.72 3.79 4.78
C LYS A 4 5.19 4.04 4.44
N GLY A 5 5.60 3.94 3.17
CA GLY A 5 6.98 4.17 2.74
C GLY A 5 7.94 3.04 3.10
N PHE A 6 7.48 1.78 3.06
CA PHE A 6 8.31 0.59 3.32
C PHE A 6 8.07 -0.50 2.29
N ILE A 7 9.11 -1.29 2.02
CA ILE A 7 9.07 -2.53 1.25
C ILE A 7 9.14 -3.70 2.23
N LEU A 8 8.18 -4.62 2.15
CA LEU A 8 8.11 -5.81 3.01
C LEU A 8 9.04 -6.93 2.47
N PRO A 9 9.49 -7.85 3.34
CA PRO A 9 10.21 -9.03 2.91
C PRO A 9 9.33 -9.98 2.09
N ASN A 10 9.94 -10.72 1.15
CA ASN A 10 9.31 -11.86 0.50
C ASN A 10 9.39 -13.10 1.39
N VAL A 11 8.24 -13.69 1.69
CA VAL A 11 8.16 -14.92 2.49
C VAL A 11 8.82 -16.09 1.75
N ASN A 12 9.48 -16.98 2.49
CA ASN A 12 10.11 -18.21 2.00
C ASN A 12 11.26 -18.03 0.99
N TYR A 13 11.72 -16.81 0.73
CA TYR A 13 12.90 -16.59 -0.11
C TYR A 13 14.18 -16.89 0.68
N ARG A 14 14.89 -17.96 0.32
CA ARG A 14 16.15 -18.38 0.96
C ARG A 14 17.37 -18.24 0.05
N GLN A 15 17.24 -18.69 -1.19
CA GLN A 15 18.30 -18.68 -2.20
C GLN A 15 17.74 -18.19 -3.53
N ALA A 16 18.52 -17.40 -4.26
CA ALA A 16 18.18 -16.99 -5.61
C ALA A 16 18.23 -18.18 -6.57
N ASN A 17 17.35 -18.21 -7.56
CA ASN A 17 17.51 -19.12 -8.69
C ASN A 17 18.73 -18.69 -9.52
N GLU A 18 19.71 -19.58 -9.69
CA GLU A 18 20.97 -19.32 -10.41
C GLU A 18 20.75 -19.01 -11.90
N SER A 19 19.66 -19.47 -12.49
CA SER A 19 19.29 -19.15 -13.88
C SER A 19 18.80 -17.70 -14.06
N ILE A 20 18.63 -16.93 -12.97
CA ILE A 20 18.19 -15.54 -13.02
C ILE A 20 19.39 -14.62 -12.74
N PRO A 21 19.86 -13.83 -13.73
CA PRO A 21 21.04 -12.97 -13.58
C PRO A 21 20.68 -11.66 -12.85
N PHE A 22 20.31 -11.76 -11.57
CA PHE A 22 19.89 -10.63 -10.73
C PHE A 22 20.90 -9.49 -10.68
N ALA A 23 22.20 -9.81 -10.65
CA ALA A 23 23.28 -8.83 -10.58
C ALA A 23 23.34 -7.97 -11.86
N GLU A 24 23.24 -8.61 -13.03
CA GLU A 24 23.24 -7.93 -14.33
C GLU A 24 22.01 -7.04 -14.49
N TRP A 25 20.85 -7.49 -14.01
CA TRP A 25 19.60 -6.73 -14.06
C TRP A 25 19.48 -5.66 -12.97
N ASN A 26 20.47 -5.56 -12.07
CA ASN A 26 20.42 -4.70 -10.89
C ASN A 26 19.14 -4.91 -10.05
N MET A 27 18.73 -6.17 -9.91
CA MET A 27 17.53 -6.60 -9.19
C MET A 27 17.88 -7.28 -7.87
N LYS A 28 17.09 -7.02 -6.83
CA LYS A 28 17.26 -7.64 -5.51
C LYS A 28 15.91 -7.97 -4.88
N VAL A 29 15.76 -9.21 -4.44
CA VAL A 29 14.57 -9.64 -3.69
C VAL A 29 14.69 -9.12 -2.24
N PRO A 30 13.67 -8.42 -1.70
CA PRO A 30 13.69 -7.98 -0.30
C PRO A 30 13.60 -9.17 0.66
N VAL A 31 14.58 -9.29 1.56
CA VAL A 31 14.63 -10.32 2.63
C VAL A 31 14.27 -9.80 4.01
N SER A 32 14.20 -8.48 4.18
CA SER A 32 13.82 -7.81 5.42
C SER A 32 12.95 -6.59 5.13
N LEU A 33 12.24 -6.09 6.15
CA LEU A 33 11.56 -4.81 6.08
C LEU A 33 12.59 -3.72 5.82
N ARG A 34 12.37 -2.90 4.79
CA ARG A 34 13.27 -1.80 4.44
C ARG A 34 12.51 -0.52 4.09
N PRO A 35 13.05 0.67 4.39
CA PRO A 35 12.48 1.93 3.92
C PRO A 35 12.37 1.96 2.40
N TRP A 36 11.43 2.75 1.89
CA TRP A 36 11.32 3.01 0.46
C TRP A 36 12.60 3.70 -0.06
N PRO A 37 13.21 3.24 -1.16
CA PRO A 37 14.46 3.80 -1.67
C PRO A 37 14.33 5.28 -2.06
N LYS A 38 15.33 6.09 -1.69
CA LYS A 38 15.39 7.50 -2.10
C LYS A 38 15.42 7.64 -3.63
N GLY A 39 14.70 8.62 -4.15
CA GLY A 39 14.62 8.88 -5.60
C GLY A 39 13.80 7.86 -6.40
N LYS A 40 13.23 6.83 -5.77
CA LYS A 40 12.30 5.90 -6.42
C LYS A 40 10.87 6.27 -6.05
N ARG A 41 10.07 6.65 -7.03
CA ARG A 41 8.65 7.05 -6.83
C ARG A 41 7.67 5.95 -7.21
N PHE A 42 8.04 5.18 -8.23
CA PHE A 42 7.16 4.21 -8.85
C PHE A 42 7.40 2.79 -8.34
N VAL A 43 6.34 2.01 -8.36
CA VAL A 43 6.36 0.55 -8.25
C VAL A 43 5.59 -0.04 -9.41
N SER A 44 6.05 -1.16 -9.91
CA SER A 44 5.38 -1.91 -10.96
C SER A 44 4.76 -3.19 -10.38
N VAL A 45 3.56 -3.51 -10.85
CA VAL A 45 2.84 -4.75 -10.56
C VAL A 45 2.60 -5.46 -11.89
N ASN A 46 3.01 -6.72 -11.96
CA ASN A 46 2.84 -7.57 -13.14
C ASN A 46 1.90 -8.73 -12.80
N ASN A 47 1.09 -9.13 -13.78
CA ASN A 47 0.24 -10.32 -13.71
C ASN A 47 0.34 -11.09 -15.04
N PHE A 48 0.64 -12.38 -14.95
CA PHE A 48 0.74 -13.30 -16.08
C PHE A 48 -0.29 -14.43 -15.89
N GLY A 49 -1.40 -14.36 -16.61
CA GLY A 49 -2.49 -15.33 -16.51
C GLY A 49 -2.20 -16.59 -17.30
N PHE A 50 -2.63 -17.74 -16.78
CA PHE A 50 -2.40 -19.05 -17.41
C PHE A 50 -2.95 -19.13 -18.86
N GLY A 51 -4.11 -18.51 -19.14
CA GLY A 51 -4.69 -18.43 -20.47
C GLY A 51 -3.97 -17.48 -21.45
N GLY A 52 -2.84 -16.91 -21.04
CA GLY A 52 -2.04 -15.98 -21.87
C GLY A 52 -2.40 -14.51 -21.73
N SER A 53 -3.47 -14.16 -21.00
CA SER A 53 -3.80 -12.77 -20.70
C SER A 53 -2.83 -12.17 -19.70
N ASN A 54 -2.25 -11.02 -20.03
CA ASN A 54 -1.27 -10.33 -19.21
C ASN A 54 -1.79 -8.94 -18.81
N ALA A 55 -1.40 -8.49 -17.62
CA ALA A 55 -1.69 -7.14 -17.15
C ALA A 55 -0.47 -6.53 -16.45
N HIS A 56 -0.32 -5.22 -16.60
CA HIS A 56 0.76 -4.45 -16.00
C HIS A 56 0.23 -3.12 -15.47
N CYS A 57 0.67 -2.74 -14.28
CA CYS A 57 0.34 -1.45 -13.69
C CYS A 57 1.57 -0.80 -13.07
N VAL A 58 1.71 0.51 -13.28
CA VAL A 58 2.71 1.34 -12.62
C VAL A 58 1.99 2.27 -11.66
N LEU A 59 2.39 2.25 -10.39
CA LEU A 59 1.77 2.99 -9.31
C LEU A 59 2.78 3.91 -8.65
N GLU A 60 2.29 5.03 -8.11
CA GLU A 60 3.05 5.89 -7.21
C GLU A 60 2.28 6.16 -5.92
N LYS A 61 2.96 6.72 -4.91
CA LYS A 61 2.30 7.15 -3.69
C LYS A 61 1.35 8.31 -4.04
N ALA A 62 0.11 8.22 -3.57
CA ALA A 62 -0.85 9.32 -3.69
C ALA A 62 -0.27 10.61 -3.09
N PRO A 63 -0.59 11.79 -3.67
CA PRO A 63 -0.18 13.06 -3.10
C PRO A 63 -0.73 13.17 -1.67
N PRO A 64 -0.03 13.89 -0.77
CA PRO A 64 -0.56 14.16 0.56
C PRO A 64 -1.92 14.83 0.39
N THR A 65 -2.95 14.25 1.01
CA THR A 65 -4.22 14.95 1.14
C THR A 65 -3.93 16.19 1.96
N LEU A 66 -4.13 17.37 1.36
CA LEU A 66 -4.19 18.60 2.12
C LEU A 66 -5.37 18.43 3.08
N ALA A 67 -5.09 18.03 4.31
CA ALA A 67 -6.07 18.16 5.37
C ALA A 67 -6.45 19.63 5.34
N ARG A 68 -7.70 19.91 4.97
CA ARG A 68 -8.26 21.26 5.05
C ARG A 68 -7.98 21.70 6.47
N GLY A 69 -7.06 22.66 6.62
CA GLY A 69 -6.37 22.90 7.89
C GLY A 69 -7.37 22.94 9.03
N TYR A 70 -7.01 22.29 10.14
CA TYR A 70 -7.76 22.43 11.38
C TYR A 70 -7.93 23.93 11.64
N ASN A 71 -9.16 24.41 11.51
CA ASN A 71 -9.46 25.80 11.73
C ASN A 71 -9.87 25.92 13.20
N GLU A 72 -8.99 26.48 14.03
CA GLU A 72 -9.20 26.63 15.48
C GLU A 72 -10.48 27.42 15.81
N SER A 73 -10.99 28.21 14.85
CA SER A 73 -12.27 28.90 14.93
C SER A 73 -13.51 27.98 14.89
N ASN A 74 -13.32 26.67 14.67
CA ASN A 74 -14.39 25.71 14.38
C ASN A 74 -14.52 24.63 15.49
N ILE A 75 -14.16 25.01 16.73
CA ILE A 75 -14.29 24.19 17.93
C ILE A 75 -15.73 24.30 18.45
N GLY A 76 -16.52 23.25 18.22
CA GLY A 76 -17.90 23.13 18.66
C GLY A 76 -18.40 21.70 18.47
N PRO A 77 -19.54 21.33 19.08
CA PRO A 77 -20.10 19.98 18.93
C PRO A 77 -20.32 19.66 17.44
N ARG A 78 -19.87 18.47 17.03
CA ARG A 78 -20.04 17.97 15.66
C ARG A 78 -21.00 16.79 15.67
N LEU A 79 -21.97 16.81 14.77
CA LEU A 79 -22.81 15.64 14.53
C LEU A 79 -22.01 14.64 13.69
N VAL A 80 -21.72 13.49 14.27
CA VAL A 80 -21.18 12.33 13.55
C VAL A 80 -22.32 11.34 13.37
N VAL A 81 -22.76 11.16 12.12
CA VAL A 81 -23.83 10.23 11.78
C VAL A 81 -23.22 8.91 11.34
N LEU A 82 -23.65 7.82 11.97
CA LEU A 82 -23.29 6.45 11.60
C LEU A 82 -24.56 5.71 11.16
N SER A 83 -24.46 4.96 10.06
CA SER A 83 -25.55 4.13 9.56
C SER A 83 -25.01 2.75 9.14
N GLY A 84 -25.92 1.78 9.03
CA GLY A 84 -25.60 0.40 8.65
C GLY A 84 -26.85 -0.29 8.13
N ASN A 85 -26.65 -1.39 7.42
CA ASN A 85 -27.73 -2.12 6.75
C ASN A 85 -28.67 -2.85 7.74
N ASP A 86 -28.22 -3.09 8.97
CA ASP A 86 -29.00 -3.68 10.05
C ASP A 86 -28.53 -3.14 11.42
N LYS A 87 -29.26 -3.52 12.48
CA LYS A 87 -28.99 -3.08 13.86
C LYS A 87 -27.63 -3.55 14.37
N ASP A 88 -27.19 -4.75 13.98
CA ASP A 88 -25.93 -5.33 14.44
C ASP A 88 -24.73 -4.62 13.79
N ALA A 89 -24.83 -4.26 12.51
CA ALA A 89 -23.85 -3.48 11.79
C ALA A 89 -23.65 -2.11 12.44
N VAL A 90 -24.74 -1.42 12.81
CA VAL A 90 -24.65 -0.16 13.58
C VAL A 90 -24.06 -0.41 14.97
N GLY A 91 -24.41 -1.52 15.62
CA GLY A 91 -23.84 -1.92 16.92
C GLY A 91 -22.32 -2.04 16.90
N ARG A 92 -21.74 -2.62 15.84
CA ARG A 92 -20.28 -2.76 15.67
C ARG A 92 -19.58 -1.41 15.45
N LEU A 93 -20.25 -0.44 14.83
CA LEU A 93 -19.71 0.90 14.58
C LEU A 93 -19.66 1.77 15.85
N LYS A 94 -20.53 1.49 16.84
CA LYS A 94 -20.61 2.25 18.11
C LYS A 94 -19.46 1.98 19.08
N ALA A 95 -18.55 1.05 18.77
CA ALA A 95 -17.43 0.66 19.64
C ALA A 95 -16.12 1.43 19.36
N ILE A 96 -16.20 2.52 18.59
CA ILE A 96 -15.11 3.50 18.38
C ILE A 96 -15.38 4.69 19.28
#